data_AF-A0A7W0R7I8-F1
#
_entry.id   AF-A0A7W0R7I8-F1
#
_cell.length_a   1.000
_cell.length_b   1.000
_cell.length_c   1.000
_cell.angle_alpha   90.00
_cell.angle_beta   90.00
_cell.angle_gamma   90.00
#
_symmetry.space_group_name_H-M   'P 1'
#
loop_
_entity.id
_entity.type
_entity.pdbx_description
1 polymer ?
#
loop_
_entity_poly.entity_id
_entity_poly.type
_entity_poly.pdbx_seq_one_letter_code
_entity_poly.pdbx_strand_id
1 'polypeptide(L)'
;MLPKVNRREFVKAGTVAGLAAAAPASAFGQAPAMVTRGPSRPVVVASSNGHEHKNGGNQTCVETAFERIMKGEDVLDALLAGVN
;
A
#
# COMPACT_ATOMS: atom_id res chain seq x y z
N MET A 1 11.91 0.64 9.83
CA MET A 1 10.45 0.45 9.72
C MET A 1 9.80 1.41 10.71
N LEU A 2 9.00 2.37 10.26
CA LEU A 2 8.28 3.28 11.17
C LEU A 2 7.19 2.48 11.91
N PRO A 3 6.99 2.69 13.21
CA PRO A 3 5.96 1.98 13.97
C PRO A 3 4.58 2.24 13.37
N LYS A 4 3.84 1.15 13.12
CA LYS A 4 2.50 1.19 12.51
C LYS A 4 1.49 1.57 13.58
N VAL A 5 1.07 2.83 13.58
CA VAL A 5 0.05 3.32 14.52
C VAL A 5 -1.28 2.61 14.25
N ASN A 6 -1.75 1.86 15.25
CA ASN A 6 -3.02 1.12 15.17
C ASN A 6 -4.19 2.04 15.58
N ARG A 7 -5.39 1.85 14.99
CA ARG A 7 -6.59 2.65 15.32
C ARG A 7 -6.86 2.71 16.82
N ARG A 8 -6.60 1.61 17.54
CA ARG A 8 -6.76 1.53 19.00
C ARG A 8 -5.78 2.43 19.76
N GLU A 9 -4.54 2.53 19.29
CA GLU A 9 -3.56 3.44 19.90
C GLU A 9 -3.87 4.89 19.59
N PHE A 10 -4.33 5.17 18.37
CA PHE A 10 -4.81 6.50 17.98
C PHE A 10 -6.01 6.94 18.85
N VAL A 11 -7.01 6.08 19.04
CA VAL A 11 -8.16 6.37 19.92
C VAL A 11 -7.73 6.54 21.37
N LYS A 12 -6.83 5.69 21.88
CA LYS A 12 -6.29 5.83 23.25
C LYS A 12 -5.56 7.17 23.44
N ALA A 13 -4.70 7.56 22.51
CA ALA A 13 -4.04 8.86 22.54
C ALA A 13 -5.05 10.02 22.48
N GLY A 14 -6.09 9.90 21.66
CA GLY A 14 -7.20 10.86 21.60
C GLY A 14 -8.01 10.95 22.90
N THR A 15 -8.26 9.84 23.59
CA THR A 15 -9.00 9.84 24.86
C THR A 15 -8.20 10.44 26.03
N VAL A 16 -6.88 10.28 26.05
CA VAL A 16 -6.02 10.93 27.07
C VAL A 16 -5.97 12.43 26.84
N ALA A 17 -5.98 12.90 25.59
CA ALA A 17 -6.12 14.33 25.27
C ALA A 17 -7.53 14.87 25.58
N GLY A 18 -8.58 14.05 25.41
CA GLY A 18 -9.97 14.42 25.67
C GLY A 18 -10.31 14.64 27.14
N LEU A 19 -9.66 13.93 28.07
CA LEU A 19 -9.84 14.16 29.51
C LEU A 19 -9.19 15.46 30.01
N ALA A 20 -8.22 16.01 29.28
CA ALA A 20 -7.68 17.35 29.54
C ALA A 20 -8.55 18.47 28.96
N ALA A 21 -9.55 18.14 28.13
CA ALA A 21 -10.38 19.08 27.38
C ALA A 21 -11.74 19.37 28.07
N ALA A 22 -11.74 19.68 29.37
CA ALA A 22 -12.81 20.48 29.98
C ALA A 22 -12.80 21.95 29.50
N ALA A 23 -12.38 22.18 28.25
CA ALA A 23 -12.19 23.46 27.58
C ALA A 23 -13.09 23.51 26.33
N PRO A 24 -13.52 24.71 25.89
CA PRO A 24 -14.73 24.92 25.11
C PRO A 24 -14.73 24.27 23.72
N ALA A 25 -15.92 24.23 23.10
CA ALA A 25 -16.23 23.64 21.78
C ALA A 25 -15.37 24.12 20.59
N SER A 26 -14.41 25.02 20.78
CA SER A 26 -13.46 25.51 19.78
C SER A 26 -12.35 24.52 19.41
N ALA A 27 -12.25 23.36 20.08
CA ALA A 27 -11.23 22.34 19.79
C ALA A 27 -11.62 21.30 18.72
N PHE A 28 -12.84 21.34 18.17
CA PHE A 28 -13.23 20.49 17.05
C PHE A 28 -12.41 20.87 15.80
N GLY A 29 -11.45 20.00 15.43
CA GLY A 29 -10.57 20.21 14.27
C GLY A 29 -9.07 20.31 14.59
N GLN A 30 -8.67 20.33 15.88
CA GLN A 30 -7.25 20.32 16.30
C GLN A 30 -6.66 18.89 16.40
N ALA A 31 -7.16 17.95 15.59
CA ALA A 31 -6.59 16.61 15.54
C ALA A 31 -5.28 16.64 14.72
N PRO A 32 -4.23 15.90 15.13
CA PRO A 32 -3.02 15.78 14.33
C PRO A 32 -3.35 15.23 12.94
N ALA A 33 -2.84 15.88 11.89
CA ALA A 33 -2.92 15.36 10.54
C ALA A 33 -2.11 14.05 10.44
N MET A 34 -2.81 12.93 10.36
CA MET A 34 -2.19 11.61 10.25
C MET A 34 -2.02 11.22 8.78
N VAL A 35 -0.78 11.29 8.27
CA VAL A 35 -0.45 10.78 6.93
C VAL A 35 -0.43 9.26 7.00
N THR A 36 -1.52 8.62 6.60
CA THR A 36 -1.53 7.17 6.41
C THR A 36 -0.86 6.86 5.07
N ARG A 37 0.22 6.07 5.10
CA ARG A 37 0.77 5.51 3.87
C ARG A 37 -0.24 4.49 3.36
N GLY A 38 -0.90 4.81 2.25
CA GLY A 38 -1.74 3.85 1.52
C GLY A 38 -0.92 2.64 1.07
N PRO A 39 -1.58 1.55 0.63
CA PRO A 39 -0.88 0.44 0.02
C PRO A 39 0.00 0.94 -1.13
N SER A 40 1.24 0.45 -1.21
CA SER A 40 2.12 0.76 -2.33
C SER A 40 1.45 0.32 -3.62
N ARG A 41 1.37 1.21 -4.61
CA ARG A 41 0.90 0.85 -5.94
C ARG A 41 1.94 -0.10 -6.56
N PRO A 42 1.54 -1.27 -7.08
CA PRO A 42 2.49 -2.19 -7.68
C PRO A 42 3.11 -1.56 -8.94
N VAL A 43 4.41 -1.77 -9.12
CA VAL A 43 5.18 -1.29 -10.29
C VAL A 43 6.07 -2.43 -10.74
N VAL A 44 6.05 -2.72 -12.04
CA VAL A 44 6.89 -3.73 -12.67
C VAL A 44 7.75 -3.06 -13.73
N VAL A 45 9.06 -3.30 -13.69
CA VAL A 45 10.02 -2.79 -14.66
C VAL A 45 10.84 -3.96 -15.16
N ALA A 46 10.94 -4.11 -16.48
CA ALA A 46 11.73 -5.15 -17.12
C ALA A 46 12.72 -4.53 -18.11
N SER A 47 13.95 -5.04 -18.12
CA SER A 47 14.93 -4.68 -19.14
C SER A 47 14.47 -5.26 -20.48
N SER A 48 14.40 -4.41 -21.51
CA SER A 48 14.05 -4.84 -22.87
C SER A 48 12.70 -5.58 -22.97
N ASN A 49 11.63 -5.05 -22.36
CA ASN A 49 10.29 -5.65 -22.48
C ASN A 49 9.87 -5.86 -23.96
N GLY A 50 10.25 -4.93 -24.87
CA GLY A 50 10.11 -5.12 -26.32
C GLY A 50 8.70 -5.39 -26.85
N HIS A 51 7.68 -5.42 -25.99
CA HIS A 51 6.39 -6.05 -26.27
C HIS A 51 6.48 -7.49 -26.81
N GLU A 52 7.56 -8.19 -26.47
CA GLU A 52 7.73 -9.60 -26.80
C GLU A 52 7.27 -10.47 -25.62
N HIS A 53 6.77 -11.66 -25.93
CA HIS A 53 6.39 -12.66 -24.93
C HIS A 53 7.11 -13.97 -25.23
N LYS A 54 7.75 -14.54 -24.20
CA LYS A 54 8.43 -15.85 -24.24
C LYS A 54 7.87 -16.82 -23.21
N ASN A 55 6.89 -16.37 -22.44
CA ASN A 55 6.28 -17.06 -21.32
C ASN A 55 5.17 -18.06 -21.72
N GLY A 56 5.10 -18.42 -23.01
CA GLY A 56 4.04 -19.26 -23.57
C GLY A 56 2.63 -18.66 -23.57
N GLY A 57 2.45 -17.42 -23.08
CA GLY A 57 1.18 -16.70 -23.07
C GLY A 57 1.04 -15.68 -24.20
N ASN A 58 -0.07 -14.95 -24.20
CA ASN A 58 -0.33 -13.87 -25.17
C ASN A 58 0.01 -12.48 -24.64
N GLN A 59 0.58 -12.40 -23.44
CA GLN A 59 0.88 -11.18 -22.71
C GLN A 59 2.38 -11.09 -22.44
N THR A 60 2.90 -9.88 -22.45
CA THR A 60 4.30 -9.59 -22.10
C THR A 60 4.59 -9.91 -20.65
N CYS A 61 5.87 -10.04 -20.30
CA CYS A 61 6.28 -10.33 -18.92
C CYS A 61 5.76 -9.30 -17.92
N VAL A 62 5.74 -8.02 -18.32
CA VAL A 62 5.25 -6.91 -17.50
C VAL A 62 3.75 -6.99 -17.30
N GLU A 63 2.98 -7.28 -18.34
CA GLU A 63 1.52 -7.42 -18.26
C GLU A 63 1.12 -8.59 -17.36
N THR A 64 1.69 -9.77 -17.59
CA THR A 64 1.40 -10.97 -16.79
C THR A 64 1.78 -10.78 -15.33
N ALA A 65 2.98 -10.27 -15.03
CA ALA A 65 3.41 -10.05 -13.66
C ALA A 65 2.58 -8.97 -12.97
N PHE A 66 2.29 -7.86 -13.65
CA PHE A 66 1.48 -6.78 -13.09
C PHE A 66 0.05 -7.25 -12.79
N GLU A 67 -0.57 -7.99 -13.68
CA GLU A 67 -1.92 -8.54 -13.49
C GLU A 67 -1.98 -9.46 -12.27
N ARG A 68 -1.00 -10.36 -12.11
CA ARG A 68 -0.91 -11.29 -10.98
C ARG A 68 -0.66 -10.57 -9.65
N ILE A 69 0.23 -9.59 -9.62
CA ILE A 69 0.46 -8.76 -8.43
C ILE A 69 -0.81 -7.99 -8.06
N MET A 70 -1.55 -7.47 -9.05
CA MET A 70 -2.83 -6.78 -8.82
C MET A 70 -3.91 -7.72 -8.28
N LYS A 71 -3.87 -9.02 -8.62
CA LYS A 71 -4.73 -10.07 -8.04
C LYS A 71 -4.34 -10.46 -6.61
N GLY A 72 -3.19 -9.98 -6.12
CA GLY A 72 -2.68 -10.29 -4.79
C GLY A 72 -1.88 -11.59 -4.71
N GLU A 73 -1.41 -12.10 -5.85
CA GLU A 73 -0.43 -13.19 -5.87
C GLU A 73 0.91 -12.74 -5.27
N ASP A 74 1.73 -13.70 -4.85
CA ASP A 74 3.08 -13.41 -4.39
C ASP A 74 3.91 -12.77 -5.51
N VAL A 75 4.74 -11.79 -5.13
CA VAL A 75 5.51 -11.00 -6.09
C VAL A 75 6.52 -11.86 -6.83
N LEU A 76 7.18 -12.81 -6.17
CA LEU A 76 8.19 -13.65 -6.80
C LEU A 76 7.54 -14.63 -7.78
N ASP A 77 6.42 -15.25 -7.38
CA ASP A 77 5.67 -16.16 -8.25
C ASP A 77 5.12 -15.45 -9.48
N ALA A 78 4.60 -14.22 -9.31
CA ALA A 78 4.12 -13.39 -10.40
C ALA A 78 5.23 -13.04 -11.40
N LEU A 79 6.44 -12.75 -10.92
CA LEU A 79 7.60 -12.45 -11.78
C LEU A 79 8.10 -13.69 -12.52
N LEU A 80 8.15 -14.85 -11.86
CA LEU A 80 8.53 -16.12 -12.49
C LEU A 80 7.58 -16.48 -13.63
N ALA A 81 6.27 -16.32 -13.41
CA ALA A 81 5.26 -16.56 -14.44
C ALA A 81 5.26 -15.50 -15.56
N GLY A 82 5.79 -14.30 -15.32
CA GLY A 82 5.99 -13.31 -16.36
C GLY A 82 7.15 -13.65 -17.29
N VAL A 83 8.20 -14.29 -16.77
CA VAL A 83 9.44 -14.57 -17.52
C VAL A 83 9.41 -15.92 -18.24
N ASN A 84 8.87 -16.97 -17.59
CA ASN A 84 8.83 -18.34 -18.09
C ASN A 84 7.49 -18.72 -18.70
#